data_AF-A0A292SQW4-F1
#
_entry.id   AF-A0A292SQW4-F1
#
_cell.length_a   1.000
_cell.length_b   1.000
_cell.length_c   1.000
_cell.angle_alpha   90.00
_cell.angle_beta   90.00
_cell.angle_gamma   90.00
#
_symmetry.space_group_name_H-M   'P 1'
#
loop_
_entity.id
_entity.type
_entity.pdbx_description
1 polymer ?
#
loop_
_entity_poly.entity_id
_entity_poly.type
_entity_poly.pdbx_seq_one_letter_code
_entity_poly.pdbx_strand_id
1 'polypeptide(L)'
;MKIQAVQDRTFQAKQRFLSLEAKKNMQALLHKMNNETVMDCTETTFSSKMLTGIKINKDNAFYDRRFFCAPSKDLTGFSELVTGKTELLLDNMSGAVKALHKPFFKRWSGIMKNAEEILKTAVENFDNNEVVEKRFLGVKGFTQKGSEIIQNAWNEVRKGVK
;
A
#
# COMPACT_ATOMS: atom_id res chain seq x y z
N MET A 1 53.97 -13.04 8.10
CA MET A 1 52.79 -13.40 7.28
C MET A 1 52.03 -12.10 6.97
N LYS A 2 52.02 -11.61 5.72
CA LYS A 2 51.29 -10.38 5.35
C LYS A 2 49.85 -10.77 5.01
N ILE A 3 48.89 -10.29 5.79
CA ILE A 3 47.46 -10.46 5.53
C ILE A 3 47.11 -9.54 4.35
N GLN A 4 46.72 -10.13 3.21
CA GLN A 4 46.18 -9.36 2.09
C GLN A 4 44.83 -8.77 2.50
N ALA A 5 44.62 -7.49 2.19
CA ALA A 5 43.34 -6.83 2.38
C ALA A 5 42.27 -7.58 1.60
N VAL A 6 41.25 -8.07 2.33
CA VAL A 6 40.04 -8.64 1.71
C VAL A 6 39.36 -7.51 0.95
N GLN A 7 39.31 -7.61 -0.38
CA GLN A 7 38.49 -6.70 -1.17
C GLN A 7 37.03 -6.89 -0.78
N ASP A 8 36.43 -5.86 -0.19
CA ASP A 8 34.99 -5.80 0.02
C ASP A 8 34.27 -5.87 -1.34
N ARG A 9 33.77 -7.05 -1.68
CA ARG A 9 32.85 -7.21 -2.80
C ARG A 9 31.48 -6.71 -2.35
N THR A 10 31.14 -5.48 -2.71
CA THR A 10 29.76 -5.00 -2.62
C THR A 10 28.89 -5.82 -3.57
N PHE A 11 28.15 -6.79 -3.02
CA PHE A 11 27.17 -7.56 -3.76
C PHE A 11 25.95 -6.67 -4.03
N GLN A 12 25.94 -5.99 -5.18
CA GLN A 12 24.73 -5.29 -5.62
C GLN A 12 23.69 -6.34 -6.01
N ALA A 13 22.70 -6.54 -5.14
CA ALA A 13 21.59 -7.44 -5.43
C ALA A 13 20.88 -6.97 -6.70
N LYS A 14 20.74 -7.87 -7.69
CA LYS A 14 20.03 -7.58 -8.94
C LYS A 14 18.65 -6.99 -8.64
N GLN A 15 18.41 -5.75 -9.08
CA GLN A 15 17.10 -5.11 -9.02
C GLN A 15 16.13 -5.85 -9.95
N ARG A 16 14.88 -5.97 -9.51
CA ARG A 16 13.83 -6.70 -10.24
C ARG A 16 12.68 -5.77 -10.49
N PHE A 17 11.97 -6.03 -11.58
CA PHE A 17 10.82 -5.25 -12.01
C PHE A 17 9.72 -6.22 -12.42
N LEU A 18 8.47 -5.82 -12.17
CA LEU A 18 7.30 -6.46 -12.78
C LEU A 18 7.40 -6.38 -14.31
N SER A 19 6.81 -7.36 -15.01
CA SER A 19 6.55 -7.19 -16.43
C SER A 19 5.69 -5.96 -16.71
N LEU A 20 5.73 -5.46 -17.94
CA LEU A 20 4.95 -4.28 -18.32
C LEU A 20 3.44 -4.49 -18.11
N GLU A 21 2.94 -5.69 -18.42
CA GLU A 21 1.54 -6.06 -18.21
C GLU A 21 1.20 -6.12 -16.72
N ALA A 22 2.03 -6.78 -15.91
CA ALA A 22 1.81 -6.85 -14.48
C ALA A 22 1.86 -5.47 -13.80
N LYS A 23 2.75 -4.57 -14.24
CA LYS A 23 2.76 -3.18 -13.79
C LYS A 23 1.44 -2.47 -14.13
N LYS A 24 0.93 -2.62 -15.36
CA LYS A 24 -0.36 -2.05 -15.77
C LYS A 24 -1.51 -2.62 -14.92
N ASN A 25 -1.51 -3.92 -14.65
CA ASN A 25 -2.51 -4.58 -13.80
C ASN A 25 -2.46 -4.03 -12.37
N MET A 26 -1.27 -3.88 -11.79
CA MET A 26 -1.09 -3.26 -10.47
C MET A 26 -1.63 -1.82 -10.45
N GLN A 27 -1.30 -1.00 -11.43
CA GLN A 27 -1.76 0.40 -11.50
C GLN A 27 -3.28 0.48 -11.69
N ALA A 28 -3.85 -0.36 -12.54
CA ALA A 28 -5.29 -0.46 -12.73
C ALA A 28 -6.00 -0.92 -11.44
N LEU A 29 -5.43 -1.89 -10.72
CA LEU A 29 -5.93 -2.33 -9.43
C LEU A 29 -5.93 -1.20 -8.40
N LEU A 30 -4.82 -0.45 -8.31
CA LEU A 30 -4.71 0.72 -7.43
C LEU A 30 -5.74 1.80 -7.76
N HIS A 31 -6.03 2.03 -9.04
CA HIS A 31 -7.10 2.94 -9.45
C HIS A 31 -8.49 2.42 -9.04
N LYS A 32 -8.77 1.13 -9.24
CA LYS A 32 -10.03 0.52 -8.78
C LYS A 32 -10.20 0.63 -7.26
N MET A 33 -9.15 0.32 -6.50
CA MET A 33 -9.16 0.46 -5.04
C MET A 33 -9.42 1.92 -4.61
N ASN A 34 -8.72 2.87 -5.23
CA ASN A 34 -8.90 4.28 -4.91
C ASN A 34 -10.29 4.82 -5.29
N ASN A 35 -10.94 4.30 -6.34
CA ASN A 35 -12.30 4.69 -6.71
C ASN A 35 -13.35 4.27 -5.67
N GLU A 36 -13.04 3.29 -4.81
CA GLU A 36 -13.88 2.87 -3.68
C GLU A 36 -13.64 3.71 -2.42
N THR A 37 -12.62 4.58 -2.43
CA THR A 37 -12.36 5.51 -1.33
C THR A 37 -13.38 6.64 -1.34
N VAL A 38 -14.07 6.86 -0.22
CA VAL A 38 -15.04 7.94 -0.05
C VAL A 38 -14.56 8.86 1.07
N MET A 39 -14.62 10.17 0.84
CA MET A 39 -14.32 11.19 1.85
C MET A 39 -15.48 12.16 1.96
N ASP A 40 -15.98 12.32 3.18
CA ASP A 40 -16.92 13.36 3.57
C ASP A 40 -16.17 14.40 4.39
N CYS A 41 -16.23 15.65 3.96
CA CYS A 41 -15.57 16.77 4.64
C CYS A 41 -16.59 17.87 4.89
N THR A 42 -16.73 18.26 6.15
CA THR A 42 -17.43 19.48 6.55
C THR A 42 -16.40 20.57 6.85
N GLU A 43 -16.86 21.74 7.26
CA GLU A 43 -15.95 22.82 7.64
C GLU A 43 -15.06 22.46 8.85
N THR A 44 -15.57 21.65 9.80
CA THR A 44 -14.90 21.36 11.08
C THR A 44 -14.50 19.91 11.28
N THR A 45 -15.06 18.97 10.50
CA THR A 45 -14.81 17.54 10.64
C THR A 45 -14.60 16.87 9.29
N PHE A 46 -13.94 15.72 9.30
CA PHE A 46 -13.89 14.84 8.14
C PHE A 46 -14.08 13.38 8.54
N SER A 47 -14.56 12.58 7.61
CA SER A 47 -14.54 11.13 7.65
C SER A 47 -14.13 10.57 6.30
N SER A 48 -13.30 9.53 6.31
CA SER A 48 -12.88 8.82 5.13
C SER A 48 -13.04 7.32 5.35
N LYS A 49 -13.50 6.63 4.32
CA LYS A 49 -13.50 5.18 4.23
C LYS A 49 -12.64 4.80 3.03
N MET A 50 -11.44 4.29 3.29
CA MET A 50 -10.44 3.98 2.28
C MET A 50 -10.37 2.48 2.05
N LEU A 51 -10.33 2.03 0.80
CA LEU A 51 -10.02 0.64 0.48
C LEU A 51 -8.49 0.45 0.49
N THR A 52 -7.93 0.03 1.62
CA THR A 52 -6.48 -0.06 1.82
C THR A 52 -5.90 -1.43 1.49
N GLY A 53 -6.75 -2.45 1.38
CA GLY A 53 -6.29 -3.79 1.03
C GLY A 53 -7.37 -4.66 0.42
N ILE A 54 -6.93 -5.70 -0.27
CA ILE A 54 -7.77 -6.77 -0.74
C ILE A 54 -7.13 -8.11 -0.41
N LYS A 55 -7.96 -9.12 -0.14
CA LYS A 55 -7.58 -10.53 -0.13
C LYS A 55 -8.00 -11.18 -1.43
N ILE A 56 -7.16 -12.03 -1.99
CA ILE A 56 -7.32 -12.65 -3.31
C ILE A 56 -7.20 -14.16 -3.15
N ASN A 57 -8.26 -14.91 -3.47
CA ASN A 57 -8.33 -16.36 -3.31
C ASN A 57 -7.96 -16.83 -1.89
N LYS A 58 -8.32 -16.06 -0.85
CA LYS A 58 -8.07 -16.30 0.59
C LYS A 58 -6.61 -16.29 1.06
N ASP A 59 -5.66 -16.70 0.23
CA ASP A 59 -4.25 -16.94 0.60
C ASP A 59 -3.30 -15.79 0.24
N ASN A 60 -3.77 -14.86 -0.59
CA ASN A 60 -2.96 -13.73 -1.05
C ASN A 60 -3.60 -12.43 -0.61
N ALA A 61 -2.80 -11.39 -0.43
CA ALA A 61 -3.29 -10.06 -0.11
C ALA A 61 -2.48 -9.00 -0.84
N PHE A 62 -3.16 -7.95 -1.26
CA PHE A 62 -2.55 -6.76 -1.83
C PHE A 62 -2.95 -5.55 -0.99
N TYR A 63 -1.98 -4.75 -0.57
CA TYR A 63 -2.19 -3.59 0.29
C TYR A 63 -1.63 -2.32 -0.39
N ASP A 64 -2.47 -1.30 -0.47
CA ASP A 64 -2.05 0.03 -0.87
C ASP A 64 -1.47 0.77 0.34
N ARG A 65 -0.17 1.06 0.32
CA ARG A 65 0.52 1.73 1.42
C ARG A 65 0.61 3.25 1.25
N ARG A 66 -0.10 3.85 0.28
CA ARG A 66 -0.13 5.32 0.07
C ARG A 66 -1.05 6.05 1.05
N PHE A 67 -2.04 5.36 1.62
CA PHE A 67 -2.98 5.91 2.62
C PHE A 67 -3.66 7.24 2.20
N PHE A 68 -4.20 7.30 0.99
CA PHE A 68 -4.96 8.47 0.58
C PHE A 68 -6.33 8.51 1.23
N CYS A 69 -6.57 9.52 2.08
CA CYS A 69 -7.85 9.77 2.73
C CYS A 69 -8.92 10.32 1.77
N ALA A 70 -8.55 10.68 0.54
CA ALA A 70 -9.44 11.13 -0.52
C ALA A 70 -9.07 10.44 -1.85
N PRO A 71 -9.99 10.32 -2.81
CA PRO A 71 -9.66 9.82 -4.13
C PRO A 71 -8.49 10.58 -4.76
N SER A 72 -7.43 9.86 -5.12
CA SER A 72 -6.25 10.41 -5.79
C SER A 72 -5.86 9.59 -7.01
N LYS A 73 -5.43 10.28 -8.08
CA LYS A 73 -4.81 9.63 -9.26
C LYS A 73 -3.31 9.41 -9.09
N ASP A 74 -2.71 9.96 -8.04
CA ASP A 74 -1.28 9.87 -7.80
C ASP A 74 -0.87 8.43 -7.49
N LEU A 75 0.06 7.88 -8.25
CA LEU A 75 0.59 6.53 -8.06
C LEU A 75 1.91 6.55 -7.27
N THR A 76 2.42 7.70 -6.85
CA THR A 76 3.68 7.80 -6.10
C THR A 76 3.60 7.03 -4.78
N GLY A 77 4.61 6.21 -4.51
CA GLY A 77 4.71 5.40 -3.30
C GLY A 77 4.78 3.90 -3.60
N PHE A 78 4.45 3.10 -2.58
CA PHE A 78 4.61 1.65 -2.63
C PHE A 78 3.31 0.94 -2.31
N SER A 79 3.22 -0.29 -2.80
CA SER A 79 2.20 -1.26 -2.40
C SER A 79 2.88 -2.55 -1.97
N GLU A 80 2.14 -3.37 -1.24
CA GLU A 80 2.63 -4.65 -0.78
C GLU A 80 1.79 -5.79 -1.34
N LEU A 81 2.47 -6.84 -1.80
CA LEU A 81 1.86 -8.09 -2.21
C LEU A 81 2.36 -9.22 -1.30
N VAL A 82 1.42 -9.86 -0.62
CA VAL A 82 1.66 -11.02 0.25
C VAL A 82 1.12 -12.28 -0.44
N THR A 83 1.96 -13.30 -0.54
CA THR A 83 1.61 -14.60 -1.13
C THR A 83 2.27 -15.74 -0.36
N GLY A 84 1.46 -16.40 0.49
CA GLY A 84 1.95 -17.40 1.45
C GLY A 84 3.04 -16.80 2.35
N LYS A 85 4.25 -17.38 2.31
CA LYS A 85 5.43 -16.90 3.05
C LYS A 85 6.31 -15.92 2.27
N THR A 86 5.78 -15.23 1.27
CA THR A 86 6.54 -14.23 0.51
C THR A 86 5.84 -12.89 0.61
N GLU A 87 6.60 -11.84 0.90
CA GLU A 87 6.13 -10.46 0.99
C GLU A 87 6.98 -9.59 0.07
N LEU A 88 6.32 -8.92 -0.86
CA LEU A 88 6.95 -8.06 -1.87
C LEU A 88 6.48 -6.63 -1.67
N LEU A 89 7.44 -5.71 -1.63
CA LEU A 89 7.21 -4.28 -1.76
C LEU A 89 7.37 -3.90 -3.24
N LEU A 90 6.34 -3.27 -3.79
CA LEU A 90 6.25 -2.87 -5.18
C LEU A 90 6.25 -1.35 -5.26
N ASP A 91 7.16 -0.80 -6.04
CA ASP A 91 7.11 0.62 -6.40
C ASP A 91 6.00 0.81 -7.45
N ASN A 92 5.02 1.63 -7.12
CA ASN A 92 3.78 1.75 -7.88
C ASN A 92 3.98 2.41 -9.26
N MET A 93 5.03 3.22 -9.41
CA MET A 93 5.33 3.96 -10.64
C MET A 93 6.21 3.15 -11.59
N SER A 94 7.34 2.66 -11.07
CA SER A 94 8.37 1.96 -11.84
C SER A 94 8.08 0.47 -11.98
N GLY A 95 7.31 -0.12 -11.07
CA GLY A 95 7.14 -1.57 -10.95
C GLY A 95 8.37 -2.27 -10.35
N ALA A 96 9.31 -1.53 -9.74
CA ALA A 96 10.45 -2.12 -9.05
C ALA A 96 9.98 -2.99 -7.87
N VAL A 97 10.63 -4.13 -7.68
CA VAL A 97 10.26 -5.15 -6.68
C VAL A 97 11.39 -5.35 -5.69
N LYS A 98 11.06 -5.17 -4.41
CA LYS A 98 11.91 -5.51 -3.27
C LYS A 98 11.22 -6.59 -2.44
N ALA A 99 11.95 -7.63 -2.03
CA ALA A 99 11.41 -8.56 -1.04
C ALA A 99 11.50 -7.93 0.35
N LEU A 100 10.38 -7.89 1.06
CA LEU A 100 10.35 -7.69 2.51
C LEU A 100 10.65 -9.02 3.20
N HIS A 101 10.04 -10.10 2.68
CA HIS A 101 10.35 -11.45 3.07
C HIS A 101 10.35 -12.37 1.84
N LYS A 102 11.44 -13.13 1.68
CA LYS A 102 11.56 -14.13 0.62
C LYS A 102 12.16 -15.42 1.21
N PRO A 103 11.47 -16.56 1.11
CA PRO A 103 12.04 -17.84 1.52
C PRO A 103 13.28 -18.17 0.68
N PHE A 104 14.32 -18.73 1.31
CA PHE A 104 15.59 -19.05 0.65
C PHE A 104 15.41 -20.05 -0.50
N PHE A 105 14.51 -21.02 -0.33
CA PHE A 105 14.23 -22.09 -1.29
C PHE A 105 13.39 -21.64 -2.51
N LYS A 106 12.66 -20.52 -2.41
CA LYS A 106 11.85 -20.03 -3.54
C LYS A 106 12.74 -19.28 -4.53
N ARG A 107 12.65 -19.63 -5.83
CA ARG A 107 13.36 -18.90 -6.89
C ARG A 107 12.61 -17.60 -7.24
N TRP A 108 13.36 -16.57 -7.60
CA TRP A 108 12.79 -15.28 -8.00
C TRP A 108 11.88 -15.38 -9.22
N SER A 109 12.23 -16.18 -10.23
CA SER A 109 11.38 -16.37 -11.41
C SER A 109 9.98 -16.86 -11.05
N GLY A 110 9.88 -17.85 -10.15
CA GLY A 110 8.59 -18.36 -9.67
C GLY A 110 7.83 -17.34 -8.81
N ILE A 111 8.53 -16.59 -7.96
CA ILE A 111 7.93 -15.51 -7.17
C ILE A 111 7.34 -14.43 -8.08
N MET A 112 8.10 -13.99 -9.09
CA MET A 112 7.65 -12.96 -10.03
C MET A 112 6.45 -13.46 -10.82
N LYS A 113 6.52 -14.64 -11.44
CA LYS A 113 5.39 -15.21 -12.20
C LYS A 113 4.10 -15.28 -11.37
N ASN A 114 4.19 -15.78 -10.14
CA ASN A 114 3.06 -15.85 -9.23
C ASN A 114 2.52 -14.46 -8.84
N ALA A 115 3.40 -13.47 -8.63
CA ALA A 115 2.97 -12.10 -8.37
C ALA A 115 2.19 -11.51 -9.55
N GLU A 116 2.64 -11.74 -10.78
CA GLU A 116 1.95 -11.27 -11.99
C GLU A 116 0.58 -11.92 -12.17
N GLU A 117 0.48 -13.24 -11.94
CA GLU A 117 -0.80 -13.97 -11.97
C GLU A 117 -1.78 -13.48 -10.91
N ILE A 118 -1.32 -13.19 -9.69
CA ILE A 118 -2.16 -12.65 -8.62
C ILE A 118 -2.68 -11.24 -8.97
N LEU A 119 -1.81 -10.36 -9.47
CA LEU A 119 -2.20 -9.00 -9.87
C LEU A 119 -3.22 -9.03 -11.01
N LYS A 120 -3.03 -9.91 -11.99
CA LYS A 120 -3.99 -10.14 -13.07
C LYS A 120 -5.34 -10.63 -12.52
N THR A 121 -5.31 -11.66 -11.69
CA THR A 121 -6.53 -12.22 -11.07
C THR A 121 -7.30 -11.16 -10.30
N ALA A 122 -6.60 -10.35 -9.50
CA ALA A 122 -7.18 -9.30 -8.68
C ALA A 122 -7.86 -8.21 -9.52
N VAL A 123 -7.22 -7.75 -10.61
CA VAL A 123 -7.81 -6.69 -11.44
C VAL A 123 -9.00 -7.20 -12.26
N GLU A 124 -8.94 -8.42 -12.78
CA GLU A 124 -10.01 -9.05 -13.56
C GLU A 124 -11.24 -9.37 -12.70
N ASN A 125 -11.03 -9.73 -11.42
CA ASN A 125 -12.08 -10.18 -10.52
C ASN A 125 -12.38 -9.19 -9.38
N PHE A 126 -12.00 -7.92 -9.52
CA PHE A 126 -12.07 -6.93 -8.45
C PHE A 126 -13.46 -6.82 -7.79
N ASP A 127 -14.53 -6.99 -8.57
CA ASP A 127 -15.92 -6.90 -8.12
C ASP A 127 -16.56 -8.27 -7.84
N ASN A 128 -15.80 -9.36 -8.02
CA ASN A 128 -16.24 -10.70 -7.67
C ASN A 128 -15.84 -11.02 -6.22
N ASN A 129 -16.81 -10.95 -5.32
CA ASN A 129 -16.61 -11.17 -3.88
C ASN A 129 -16.24 -12.62 -3.51
N GLU A 130 -16.41 -13.60 -4.42
CA GLU A 130 -15.93 -14.97 -4.20
C GLU A 130 -14.40 -15.08 -4.35
N VAL A 131 -13.82 -14.16 -5.12
CA VAL A 131 -12.38 -14.13 -5.44
C VAL A 131 -11.67 -13.04 -4.64
N VAL A 132 -12.27 -11.85 -4.55
CA VAL A 132 -11.69 -10.64 -3.94
C VAL A 132 -12.52 -10.20 -2.74
N GLU A 133 -11.90 -10.25 -1.55
CA GLU A 133 -12.47 -9.70 -0.31
C GLU A 133 -11.84 -8.33 -0.04
N LYS A 134 -12.65 -7.27 -0.04
CA LYS A 134 -12.22 -5.86 0.14
C LYS A 134 -12.05 -5.51 1.63
N ARG A 135 -10.95 -4.83 1.99
CA ARG A 135 -10.63 -4.39 3.36
C ARG A 135 -10.56 -2.88 3.46
N PHE A 136 -11.51 -2.32 4.20
CA PHE A 136 -11.63 -0.87 4.37
C PHE A 136 -11.03 -0.41 5.69
N LEU A 137 -10.36 0.74 5.67
CA LEU A 137 -9.94 1.50 6.85
C LEU A 137 -10.78 2.77 6.94
N GLY A 138 -11.47 2.96 8.06
CA GLY A 138 -12.18 4.19 8.38
C GLY A 138 -11.30 5.12 9.20
N VAL A 139 -11.19 6.39 8.78
CA VAL A 139 -10.52 7.45 9.54
C VAL A 139 -11.51 8.60 9.73
N LYS A 140 -11.56 9.17 10.93
CA LYS A 140 -12.37 10.36 11.24
C LYS A 140 -11.56 11.31 12.08
N GLY A 141 -11.81 12.60 11.91
CA GLY A 141 -11.10 13.61 12.67
C GLY A 141 -11.67 15.00 12.49
N PHE A 142 -10.96 15.97 13.06
CA PHE A 142 -11.25 17.39 12.89
C PHE A 142 -10.45 17.94 11.72
N THR A 143 -11.05 18.88 10.99
CA THR A 143 -10.27 19.72 10.07
C THR A 143 -9.37 20.65 10.89
N GLN A 144 -8.53 21.41 10.20
CA GLN A 144 -7.75 22.47 10.85
C GLN A 144 -8.67 23.46 11.60
N LYS A 145 -9.75 23.92 10.96
CA LYS A 145 -10.72 24.84 11.59
C LYS A 145 -11.38 24.21 12.83
N GLY A 146 -11.80 22.94 12.73
CA GLY A 146 -12.36 22.23 13.88
C GLY A 146 -11.37 22.12 15.03
N SER A 147 -10.11 21.86 14.72
CA SER A 147 -9.03 21.78 15.71
C SER A 147 -8.77 23.13 16.39
N GLU A 148 -8.78 24.23 15.64
CA GLU A 148 -8.62 25.59 16.17
C GLU A 148 -9.77 25.98 17.12
N ILE A 149 -11.02 25.65 16.77
CA ILE A 149 -12.19 25.88 17.63
C ILE A 149 -12.04 25.13 18.97
N ILE A 150 -11.64 23.86 18.93
CA ILE A 150 -11.44 23.05 20.14
C ILE A 150 -10.31 23.61 20.99
N GLN A 151 -9.18 24.00 20.37
CA GLN A 151 -8.06 24.58 21.09
C GLN A 151 -8.43 25.91 21.76
N ASN A 152 -9.20 26.76 21.08
CA ASN A 152 -9.67 28.02 21.64
C ASN A 152 -10.59 27.79 22.85
N ALA A 153 -11.58 26.91 22.72
CA ALA A 153 -12.47 26.55 23.83
C ALA A 153 -11.69 25.98 25.03
N TRP A 154 -10.70 25.11 24.78
CA TRP A 154 -9.84 24.56 25.83
C TRP A 154 -9.03 25.64 26.57
N ASN A 155 -8.50 26.61 25.82
CA ASN A 155 -7.75 27.72 26.39
C ASN A 155 -8.63 28.66 27.23
N GLU A 156 -9.89 28.86 26.85
CA GLU A 156 -10.85 29.64 27.64
C GLU A 156 -11.18 28.95 28.98
N VAL A 157 -11.45 27.64 28.94
CA VAL A 157 -11.68 26.85 30.17
C VAL A 157 -10.48 26.96 31.11
N ARG A 158 -9.25 26.79 30.60
CA ARG A 158 -8.03 26.93 31.42
C ARG A 158 -7.84 28.31 32.03
N LYS A 159 -8.29 29.38 31.37
CA LYS A 159 -8.23 30.74 31.92
C LYS A 159 -9.26 30.97 33.03
N GLY A 160 -10.40 30.27 32.98
CA GLY A 160 -11.48 30.34 33.96
C GLY A 160 -11.28 29.48 35.21
N VAL A 161 -10.34 28.53 35.21
CA VAL A 161 -9.92 27.79 36.41
C VAL A 161 -8.81 28.59 37.11
N LYS A 162 -9.22 29.59 37.90
CA LYS A 162 -8.39 30.28 38.90
C LYS A 162 -9.10 30.26 40.24
#